data_AF-A0A7Z0DMQ1-F1
#
_entry.id   AF-A0A7Z0DMQ1-F1
#
_cell.length_a   1.000
_cell.length_b   1.000
_cell.length_c   1.000
_cell.angle_alpha   90.00
_cell.angle_beta   90.00
_cell.angle_gamma   90.00
#
_symmetry.space_group_name_H-M   'P 1'
#
loop_
_entity.id
_entity.type
_entity.pdbx_description
1 polymer ?
#
loop_
_entity_poly.entity_id
_entity_poly.type
_entity_poly.pdbx_seq_one_letter_code
_entity_poly.pdbx_strand_id
1 'polypeptide(L)'
;MTQEERIRPVIRQELATLANEFAVVRVSLDTTGNGPRLLVEDVETGEQIFLSPLELACLTQATPDDRVEWMRVGAYRDERTPRPEPTGEPEGVQ
;
A
#
# COMPACT_ATOMS: atom_id res chain seq x y z
N MET A 1 -11.90 -12.27 -33.38
CA MET A 1 -11.41 -12.83 -32.11
C MET A 1 -12.47 -12.49 -31.08
N THR A 2 -13.29 -13.47 -30.72
CA THR A 2 -14.51 -13.27 -29.92
C THR A 2 -14.16 -13.18 -28.43
N GLN A 3 -14.92 -12.36 -27.72
CA GLN A 3 -14.78 -11.90 -26.33
C GLN A 3 -14.93 -13.02 -25.26
N GLU A 4 -14.81 -14.28 -25.67
CA GLU A 4 -15.27 -15.47 -24.93
C GLU A 4 -14.17 -16.52 -24.71
N GLU A 5 -12.89 -16.14 -24.83
CA GLU A 5 -11.78 -16.98 -24.37
C GLU A 5 -11.69 -16.98 -22.82
N ARG A 6 -12.65 -17.70 -22.23
CA ARG A 6 -12.47 -18.57 -21.05
C ARG A 6 -11.67 -17.95 -19.91
N ILE A 7 -12.18 -16.88 -19.31
CA ILE A 7 -11.68 -16.41 -18.01
C ILE A 7 -12.11 -17.42 -16.96
N ARG A 8 -11.29 -18.45 -16.73
CA ARG A 8 -11.30 -19.14 -15.45
C ARG A 8 -11.01 -18.06 -14.40
N PRO A 9 -11.78 -17.96 -13.30
CA PRO A 9 -11.47 -16.99 -12.28
C PRO A 9 -10.08 -17.33 -11.74
N VAL A 10 -9.11 -16.44 -11.97
CA VAL A 10 -7.82 -16.53 -11.32
C VAL A 10 -8.09 -16.11 -9.87
N ILE A 11 -8.39 -17.08 -9.02
CA ILE A 11 -8.81 -16.83 -7.63
C ILE A 11 -7.72 -16.01 -6.92
N ARG A 12 -6.46 -16.40 -7.09
CA ARG A 12 -5.27 -15.64 -6.73
C ARG A 12 -4.07 -16.33 -7.38
N GLN A 13 -3.20 -15.59 -8.03
CA GLN A 13 -1.97 -16.13 -8.62
C GLN A 13 -0.78 -15.41 -8.01
N GLU A 14 0.08 -16.14 -7.30
CA GLU A 14 1.36 -15.60 -6.87
C GLU A 14 2.22 -15.27 -8.10
N LEU A 15 2.79 -14.06 -8.09
CA LEU A 15 3.67 -13.55 -9.15
C LEU A 15 5.14 -13.63 -8.73
N ALA A 16 5.43 -13.28 -7.48
CA ALA A 16 6.78 -13.28 -6.93
C ALA A 16 6.76 -13.25 -5.40
N THR A 17 7.87 -13.68 -4.80
CA THR A 17 8.24 -13.38 -3.41
C THR A 17 9.48 -12.49 -3.43
N LEU A 18 9.42 -11.36 -2.74
CA LEU A 18 10.53 -10.39 -2.62
C LEU A 18 11.01 -10.36 -1.17
N ALA A 19 12.32 -10.46 -0.96
CA ALA A 19 12.90 -10.58 0.38
C ALA A 19 14.22 -9.81 0.49
N ASN A 20 14.46 -9.21 1.65
CA ASN A 20 15.74 -8.67 2.09
C ASN A 20 15.85 -8.75 3.63
N GLU A 21 16.84 -8.10 4.22
CA GLU A 21 17.06 -8.09 5.68
C GLU A 21 16.01 -7.31 6.48
N PHE A 22 15.10 -6.59 5.83
CA PHE A 22 14.09 -5.76 6.48
C PHE A 22 12.67 -6.33 6.35
N ALA A 23 12.37 -7.05 5.26
CA ALA A 23 11.04 -7.57 5.01
C ALA A 23 11.02 -8.74 4.01
N VAL A 24 9.98 -9.57 4.12
CA VAL A 24 9.62 -10.60 3.14
C VAL A 24 8.16 -10.39 2.73
N VAL A 25 7.92 -10.10 1.45
CA VAL A 25 6.58 -9.88 0.91
C VAL A 25 6.26 -10.85 -0.23
N ARG A 26 5.03 -11.35 -0.22
CA ARG A 26 4.44 -12.12 -1.33
C ARG A 26 3.58 -11.20 -2.18
N VAL A 27 3.81 -11.22 -3.48
CA VAL A 27 3.08 -10.41 -4.47
C VAL A 27 2.22 -11.33 -5.33
N SER A 28 0.93 -11.05 -5.40
CA SER A 28 -0.05 -11.86 -6.14
C SER A 28 -0.96 -11.00 -7.03
N LEU A 29 -1.38 -11.54 -8.17
CA LEU A 29 -2.52 -11.02 -8.93
C LEU A 29 -3.80 -11.60 -8.33
N ASP A 30 -4.69 -10.72 -7.87
CA ASP A 30 -6.01 -11.08 -7.36
C ASP A 30 -7.08 -10.58 -8.33
N THR A 31 -7.89 -11.49 -8.88
CA THR A 31 -9.00 -11.12 -9.77
C THR A 31 -10.36 -11.27 -9.10
N THR A 32 -10.38 -11.38 -7.76
CA THR A 32 -11.65 -11.46 -7.00
C THR A 32 -12.24 -10.07 -6.81
N GLY A 33 -13.57 -9.95 -6.87
CA GLY A 33 -14.29 -8.69 -6.63
C GLY A 33 -14.35 -7.74 -7.83
N ASN A 34 -14.19 -6.44 -7.59
CA ASN A 34 -14.48 -5.35 -8.56
C ASN A 34 -13.44 -5.17 -9.68
N GLY A 35 -12.63 -6.18 -9.98
CA GLY A 35 -11.59 -6.14 -11.01
C GLY A 35 -10.21 -6.59 -10.51
N PRO A 36 -9.23 -6.72 -11.42
CA PRO A 36 -7.88 -7.18 -11.09
C PRO A 36 -7.15 -6.16 -10.20
N ARG A 37 -6.51 -6.67 -9.15
CA ARG A 37 -5.73 -5.90 -8.17
C ARG A 37 -4.41 -6.61 -7.88
N LEU A 38 -3.40 -5.86 -7.49
CA LEU A 38 -2.18 -6.42 -6.94
C LEU A 38 -2.36 -6.62 -5.43
N LEU A 39 -2.28 -7.85 -4.96
CA LEU A 39 -2.18 -8.13 -3.54
C LEU A 39 -0.69 -8.15 -3.14
N VAL A 40 -0.37 -7.40 -2.09
CA VAL A 40 0.90 -7.49 -1.38
C VAL A 40 0.62 -7.97 0.04
N GLU A 41 1.29 -9.05 0.43
CA GLU A 41 1.18 -9.67 1.75
C GLU A 41 2.56 -9.68 2.40
N ASP A 42 2.66 -9.13 3.61
CA ASP A 42 3.81 -9.33 4.48
C ASP A 42 3.76 -10.76 5.03
N VAL A 43 4.80 -11.55 4.75
CA VAL A 43 4.84 -12.98 5.11
C VAL A 43 5.04 -13.17 6.62
N GLU A 44 5.70 -12.23 7.30
CA GLU A 44 5.97 -12.32 8.73
C GLU A 44 4.76 -11.94 9.56
N THR A 45 4.11 -10.83 9.21
CA THR A 45 2.98 -10.28 9.98
C THR A 45 1.62 -10.77 9.49
N GLY A 46 1.53 -11.21 8.23
CA GLY A 46 0.28 -11.56 7.57
C GLY A 46 -0.55 -10.35 7.14
N GLU A 47 -0.06 -9.12 7.34
CA GLU A 47 -0.73 -7.88 6.90
C GLU A 47 -0.81 -7.81 5.38
N GLN A 48 -1.91 -7.23 4.87
CA GLN A 48 -2.23 -7.27 3.43
C GLN A 48 -2.74 -5.93 2.91
N ILE A 49 -2.39 -5.62 1.67
CA ILE A 49 -2.99 -4.52 0.91
C ILE A 49 -3.32 -4.96 -0.52
N PHE A 50 -4.47 -4.51 -1.02
CA PHE A 50 -4.90 -4.67 -2.40
C PHE A 50 -4.78 -3.33 -3.12
N LEU A 51 -3.96 -3.27 -4.16
CA LEU A 51 -3.73 -2.07 -4.95
C LEU A 51 -4.44 -2.21 -6.31
N SER A 52 -5.34 -1.28 -6.58
CA SER A 52 -5.99 -1.13 -7.87
C SER A 52 -5.01 -0.65 -8.96
N PRO A 53 -5.34 -0.82 -10.25
CA PRO A 53 -4.52 -0.29 -11.33
C PRO A 53 -4.26 1.23 -11.22
N LEU A 54 -5.22 1.99 -10.68
CA LEU A 54 -5.06 3.42 -10.47
C LEU A 54 -4.05 3.72 -9.37
N GLU A 55 -4.13 3.03 -8.22
CA GLU A 55 -3.17 3.20 -7.13
C GLU A 55 -1.74 2.82 -7.57
N LEU A 56 -1.60 1.73 -8.35
CA LEU A 56 -0.31 1.35 -8.93
C LEU A 56 0.23 2.42 -9.89
N ALA A 57 -0.63 3.01 -10.73
CA ALA A 57 -0.24 4.10 -11.61
C ALA A 57 0.25 5.32 -10.80
N CYS A 58 -0.44 5.68 -9.72
CA CYS A 58 0.00 6.73 -8.81
C CYS A 58 1.37 6.43 -8.20
N LEU A 59 1.64 5.18 -7.77
CA LEU A 59 2.94 4.78 -7.25
C LEU A 59 4.08 4.98 -8.26
N THR A 60 3.83 4.83 -9.57
CA THR A 60 4.85 5.11 -10.60
C THR A 60 5.21 6.59 -10.73
N GLN A 61 4.34 7.49 -10.26
CA GLN A 61 4.52 8.94 -10.32
C GLN A 61 4.98 9.53 -8.97
N ALA A 62 5.02 8.72 -7.92
CA ALA A 62 5.33 9.17 -6.56
C ALA A 62 6.73 9.78 -6.46
N THR A 63 6.81 10.99 -5.90
CA THR A 63 8.08 11.64 -5.58
C THR A 63 8.78 10.91 -4.42
N PRO A 64 10.07 11.17 -4.16
CA PRO A 64 10.76 10.62 -3.00
C PRO A 64 10.05 10.90 -1.67
N ASP A 65 9.52 12.10 -1.49
CA ASP A 65 8.82 12.49 -0.25
C ASP A 65 7.51 11.73 -0.09
N ASP A 66 6.73 11.57 -1.18
CA ASP A 66 5.50 10.75 -1.17
C ASP A 66 5.79 9.31 -0.72
N ARG A 67 6.92 8.74 -1.17
CA ARG A 67 7.33 7.37 -0.79
C ARG A 67 7.74 7.29 0.67
N VAL A 68 8.40 8.31 1.22
CA VAL A 68 8.76 8.37 2.64
C VAL A 68 7.50 8.41 3.49
N GLU A 69 6.53 9.26 3.14
CA GLU A 69 5.26 9.34 3.86
C GLU A 69 4.46 8.03 3.76
N TRP A 70 4.47 7.36 2.60
CA TRP A 70 3.84 6.05 2.45
C TRP A 70 4.43 4.97 3.37
N MET A 71 5.75 5.01 3.60
CA MET A 71 6.41 4.06 4.52
C MET A 71 6.07 4.35 5.99
N ARG A 72 5.59 5.54 6.36
CA ARG A 72 5.28 5.92 7.75
C ARG A 72 3.88 5.46 8.19
N VAL A 73 3.60 4.17 8.04
CA VAL A 73 2.30 3.55 8.37
C VAL A 73 2.48 2.36 9.31
N GLY A 74 1.45 2.04 10.11
CA GLY A 74 1.46 0.89 11.01
C GLY A 74 2.69 0.85 11.92
N ALA A 75 3.38 -0.29 11.95
CA ALA A 75 4.61 -0.52 12.72
C ALA A 75 5.81 0.35 12.28
N TYR A 76 5.72 1.01 11.13
CA TYR A 76 6.76 1.88 10.58
C TYR A 76 6.48 3.38 10.82
N ARG A 77 5.42 3.71 11.56
CA ARG A 77 5.22 5.08 12.04
C ARG A 77 6.34 5.47 12.98
N ASP A 78 7.05 6.54 12.64
CA ASP A 78 8.03 7.12 13.55
C ASP A 78 7.30 7.79 14.73
N GLU A 79 7.47 7.25 15.93
CA GLU A 79 6.90 7.81 17.17
C GLU A 79 7.47 9.22 17.49
N ARG A 80 8.51 9.66 16.78
CA ARG A 80 9.24 10.91 17.04
C ARG A 80 8.71 12.14 16.32
N THR A 81 7.65 12.03 15.51
CA THR A 81 7.05 13.25 14.95
C THR A 81 6.30 13.96 16.07
N PRO A 82 6.73 15.15 16.54
CA PRO A 82 5.99 15.88 17.54
C PRO A 82 4.61 16.16 16.95
N ARG A 83 3.55 15.76 17.67
CA ARG A 83 2.24 16.34 17.43
C ARG A 83 2.44 17.86 17.40
N PRO A 84 2.04 18.58 16.33
CA PRO A 84 2.11 20.02 16.36
C PRO A 84 1.36 20.45 17.63
N GLU A 85 2.08 21.12 18.53
CA GLU A 85 1.44 21.67 19.72
C GLU A 85 0.30 22.56 19.22
N PRO A 86 -0.89 22.50 19.83
CA PRO A 86 -1.92 23.47 19.49
C PRO A 86 -1.29 24.84 19.71
N THR A 87 -1.10 25.60 18.63
CA THR A 87 -0.63 26.98 18.70
C THR A 87 -1.64 27.73 19.54
N GLY A 88 -1.37 27.82 20.84
CA GLY A 88 -2.14 28.65 21.75
C GLY A 88 -1.88 30.08 21.30
N GLU A 89 -2.80 30.64 20.54
CA GLU A 89 -2.89 32.09 20.43
C GLU A 89 -3.29 32.59 21.82
N PRO A 90 -2.50 33.46 22.49
CA PRO A 90 -3.01 34.19 23.61
C PRO A 90 -3.99 35.23 23.07
N GLU A 91 -5.28 34.91 23.04
CA GLU A 91 -6.32 35.92 22.85
C GLU A 91 -6.35 36.84 24.08
N GLY A 92 -5.74 38.01 23.92
CA GLY A 92 -6.22 39.27 24.47
C GLY A 92 -6.22 39.41 25.99
N VAL A 93 -5.13 39.95 26.54
CA VAL A 93 -5.26 40.86 27.69
C VAL A 93 -5.96 42.12 27.20
N GLN A 94 -7.18 42.34 27.68
CA GLN A 94 -7.79 43.66 27.83
C GLN A 94 -8.29 43.81 29.26
#